data_AF-A0A349WCV0-F1
#
_entry.id   AF-A0A349WCV0-F1
#
_cell.length_a   1.000
_cell.length_b   1.000
_cell.length_c   1.000
_cell.angle_alpha   90.00
_cell.angle_beta   90.00
_cell.angle_gamma   90.00
#
_symmetry.space_group_name_H-M   'P 1'
#
loop_
_entity.id
_entity.type
_entity.pdbx_description
1 polymer ?
#
loop_
_entity_poly.entity_id
_entity_poly.type
_entity_poly.pdbx_seq_one_letter_code
_entity_poly.pdbx_strand_id
1 'polypeptide(L)' 'MTLPPRHSTAADSVGLPTRRALLQAGSLVLLLGTQQIARGATIVAVRVWPADDYSRVTIESDQPLRAQKFFVTTPPRLA' A
#
# COMPACT_ATOMS: atom_id res chain seq x y z
N MET A 1 -38.44 26.09 -47.64
CA MET A 1 -37.32 25.21 -48.03
C MET A 1 -36.02 25.99 -47.89
N THR A 2 -35.37 25.91 -46.71
CA THR A 2 -33.95 26.24 -46.50
C THR A 2 -33.49 25.64 -45.15
N LEU A 3 -32.60 24.65 -45.22
CA LEU A 3 -31.80 24.02 -44.14
C LEU A 3 -30.52 24.86 -43.92
N PRO A 4 -29.63 24.61 -42.93
CA PRO A 4 -29.78 24.02 -41.58
C PRO A 4 -29.24 24.96 -40.46
N PRO A 5 -29.46 24.65 -39.16
CA PRO A 5 -28.70 25.24 -38.07
C PRO A 5 -27.28 24.67 -38.03
N ARG A 6 -26.27 25.55 -38.01
CA ARG A 6 -24.88 25.16 -37.78
C ARG A 6 -24.73 24.80 -36.30
N HIS A 7 -24.57 23.52 -35.99
CA HIS A 7 -24.02 23.12 -34.71
C HIS A 7 -22.56 23.57 -34.70
N SER A 8 -22.27 24.67 -34.01
CA SER A 8 -20.90 25.00 -33.64
C SER A 8 -20.38 23.85 -32.77
N THR A 9 -19.64 22.93 -33.37
CA THR A 9 -18.68 22.11 -32.63
C THR A 9 -17.62 23.08 -32.14
N ALA A 10 -17.86 23.66 -30.97
CA ALA A 10 -16.81 24.27 -30.17
C ALA A 10 -15.72 23.20 -30.09
N ALA A 11 -14.58 23.50 -30.70
CA ALA A 11 -13.39 22.70 -30.52
C ALA A 11 -13.23 22.53 -29.01
N ASP A 12 -13.25 21.28 -28.54
CA ASP A 12 -12.87 20.95 -27.17
C ASP A 12 -11.41 21.39 -27.03
N SER A 13 -11.22 22.64 -26.65
CA SER A 13 -9.95 23.13 -26.15
C SER A 13 -9.75 22.38 -24.85
N VAL A 14 -9.02 21.26 -24.92
CA VAL A 14 -8.49 20.61 -23.72
C VAL A 14 -7.48 21.59 -23.14
N GLY A 15 -8.00 22.54 -22.39
CA GLY A 15 -7.21 23.53 -21.68
C GLY A 15 -6.34 22.81 -20.67
N LEU A 16 -5.12 23.33 -20.48
CA LEU A 16 -4.22 22.82 -19.45
C LEU A 16 -4.96 22.80 -18.11
N PRO A 17 -4.90 21.68 -17.35
CA PRO A 17 -5.63 21.56 -16.12
C PRO A 17 -5.22 22.66 -15.15
N THR A 18 -6.20 23.30 -14.53
CA THR A 18 -5.92 24.35 -13.54
C THR A 18 -5.16 23.76 -12.35
N ARG A 19 -4.34 24.58 -11.68
CA ARG A 19 -3.65 24.17 -10.43
C ARG A 19 -4.62 23.54 -9.43
N ARG A 20 -5.84 24.08 -9.32
CA ARG A 20 -6.89 23.56 -8.43
C ARG A 20 -7.35 22.16 -8.84
N ALA A 21 -7.55 21.92 -10.14
CA ALA A 21 -7.93 20.60 -10.65
C ALA A 21 -6.82 19.56 -10.38
N LEU A 22 -5.55 19.93 -10.58
CA LEU A 22 -4.41 19.07 -10.27
C LEU A 22 -4.31 18.75 -8.77
N LEU A 23 -4.51 19.75 -7.90
CA LEU A 23 -4.51 19.55 -6.45
C LEU A 23 -5.69 18.69 -5.98
N GLN A 24 -6.87 18.85 -6.58
CA GLN A 24 -8.05 18.05 -6.26
C GLN A 24 -7.86 16.59 -6.70
N ALA A 25 -7.39 16.36 -7.92
CA ALA A 25 -7.08 15.02 -8.42
C ALA A 25 -5.97 14.36 -7.60
N GLY A 26 -4.89 15.08 -7.30
CA GLY A 26 -3.80 14.59 -6.45
C GLY A 26 -4.26 14.25 -5.04
N SER A 27 -5.06 15.11 -4.41
CA SER A 27 -5.64 14.83 -3.09
C SER A 27 -6.57 13.62 -3.12
N LEU A 28 -7.38 13.48 -4.16
CA LEU A 28 -8.27 12.34 -4.35
C LEU A 28 -7.48 11.02 -4.49
N VAL A 29 -6.39 11.03 -5.26
CA VAL A 29 -5.48 9.88 -5.39
C VAL A 29 -4.83 9.55 -4.04
N LEU A 30 -4.37 10.56 -3.29
CA LEU A 30 -3.79 10.35 -1.95
C LEU A 30 -4.81 9.82 -0.95
N LEU A 31 -6.09 10.17 -1.06
CA LEU A 31 -7.16 9.68 -0.18
C LEU A 31 -7.60 8.26 -0.55
N LEU A 32 -7.72 7.93 -1.84
CA LEU A 32 -8.20 6.63 -2.32
C LEU A 32 -7.08 5.58 -2.46
N GLY A 33 -5.82 6.00 -2.64
CA GLY A 33 -4.70 5.11 -2.97
C GLY A 33 -4.00 4.44 -1.78
N THR A 34 -4.32 4.83 -0.54
CA THR A 34 -3.59 4.35 0.65
C THR A 34 -3.75 2.87 0.95
N GLN A 35 -4.81 2.24 0.44
CA GLN A 35 -5.09 0.82 0.69
C GLN A 35 -3.99 -0.12 0.14
N GLN A 36 -3.14 0.34 -0.79
CA GLN A 36 -2.02 -0.43 -1.33
C GLN A 36 -0.62 0.09 -0.95
N ILE A 37 -0.51 1.31 -0.43
CA ILE A 37 0.79 1.95 -0.14
C ILE A 37 1.47 1.39 1.12
N ALA A 38 0.73 0.67 1.98
CA ALA A 38 1.28 0.05 3.19
C ALA A 38 1.72 -1.42 3.02
N ARG A 39 1.59 -2.02 1.83
CA ARG A 39 1.96 -3.43 1.55
C ARG A 39 3.48 -3.55 1.30
N GLY A 40 4.29 -3.22 2.30
CA GLY A 40 5.74 -3.07 2.12
C GLY A 40 6.59 -4.16 2.77
N ALA A 41 6.14 -4.73 3.89
CA ALA A 41 6.98 -5.64 4.66
C ALA A 41 6.13 -6.66 5.40
N THR A 42 6.14 -7.92 4.92
CA THR A 42 5.50 -9.07 5.58
C THR A 42 5.86 -9.14 7.07
N ILE A 43 7.07 -8.71 7.44
CA ILE A 43 7.54 -8.56 8.82
C ILE A 43 7.91 -7.09 9.07
N VAL A 44 7.26 -6.46 10.04
CA VAL A 44 7.48 -5.04 10.37
C VAL A 44 8.48 -4.85 11.51
N ALA A 45 8.62 -5.82 12.41
CA ALA A 45 9.62 -5.79 13.48
C ALA A 45 9.99 -7.18 14.00
N VAL A 46 11.23 -7.30 14.50
CA VAL A 46 11.72 -8.48 15.23
C VAL A 46 12.39 -8.01 16.52
N ARG A 47 11.98 -8.59 17.65
CA ARG A 47 12.52 -8.26 18.97
C ARG A 47 12.96 -9.51 19.68
N VAL A 48 14.10 -9.42 20.37
CA VAL A 48 14.63 -10.48 21.23
C VAL A 48 14.69 -9.96 22.65
N TRP A 49 14.11 -10.70 23.58
CA TRP A 49 14.13 -10.41 25.01
C TRP A 49 14.78 -11.60 25.73
N PRO A 50 16.08 -11.51 26.02
CA PRO A 50 16.78 -12.56 26.75
C PRO A 50 16.42 -12.50 28.25
N ALA A 51 16.17 -13.66 28.84
CA ALA A 51 16.07 -13.87 30.29
C ALA A 51 16.61 -15.27 30.63
N ASP A 52 16.94 -15.50 31.91
CA ASP A 52 17.56 -16.74 32.38
C ASP A 52 16.63 -17.97 32.22
N ASP A 53 15.33 -17.77 32.41
CA ASP A 53 14.30 -18.80 32.36
C ASP A 53 13.77 -19.06 30.93
N TYR A 54 13.80 -18.05 30.05
CA TYR A 54 13.52 -18.20 28.63
C TYR A 54 13.98 -16.98 27.82
N SER A 55 14.24 -17.19 26.53
CA SER A 55 14.40 -16.09 25.56
C SER A 55 13.14 -15.94 24.72
N ARG A 56 12.56 -14.73 24.67
CA ARG A 56 11.39 -14.43 23.84
C ARG A 56 11.80 -13.81 22.53
N VAL A 57 11.27 -14.34 21.43
CA VAL A 57 11.36 -13.73 20.10
C VAL A 57 9.96 -13.30 19.67
N THR A 58 9.78 -12.01 19.36
CA THR A 58 8.51 -11.46 18.86
C THR A 58 8.68 -11.06 17.40
N ILE A 59 7.78 -11.54 16.55
CA ILE A 59 7.71 -11.21 15.14
C ILE A 59 6.40 -10.46 14.93
N GLU A 60 6.50 -9.18 14.60
CA GLU A 60 5.35 -8.33 14.28
C GLU A 60 5.20 -8.30 12.75
N SER A 61 3.99 -8.50 12.25
CA SER A 61 3.69 -8.58 10.82
C SER A 61 2.49 -7.72 10.44
N ASP A 62 2.50 -7.19 9.23
CA ASP A 62 1.38 -6.43 8.64
C ASP A 62 0.31 -7.34 8.03
N GLN A 63 0.55 -8.65 7.98
CA GLN A 63 -0.36 -9.71 7.54
C GLN A 63 -0.37 -10.88 8.55
N PRO A 64 -1.42 -11.71 8.58
CA PRO A 64 -1.46 -12.90 9.45
C PRO A 64 -0.32 -13.89 9.16
N LEU A 65 0.43 -14.26 10.20
CA LEU A 65 1.50 -15.26 10.09
C LEU A 65 0.95 -16.68 10.16
N ARG A 66 1.36 -17.52 9.22
CA ARG A 66 1.29 -18.98 9.36
C ARG A 66 2.66 -19.45 9.84
N ALA A 67 2.74 -20.00 11.05
CA ALA A 67 4.00 -20.40 11.66
C ALA A 67 3.96 -21.87 12.09
N GLN A 68 5.01 -22.61 11.77
CA GLN A 68 5.31 -23.93 12.31
C GLN A 68 6.72 -23.86 12.91
N LYS A 69 6.93 -24.52 14.04
CA LYS A 69 8.21 -24.50 14.76
C LYS A 69 8.81 -25.89 14.68
N PHE A 70 10.06 -25.99 14.24
CA PHE A 70 10.78 -27.25 14.22
C PHE A 70 11.99 -27.18 15.14
N PHE A 71 12.39 -28.33 15.66
CA PHE A 71 13.60 -28.46 16.46
C PHE A 71 14.51 -29.49 15.80
N VAL A 72 15.77 -29.11 15.59
CA VAL A 72 16.81 -30.01 15.09
C VAL A 72 17.83 -30.21 16.18
N THR A 73 18.16 -31.47 16.50
CA THR A 73 18.96 -31.83 17.68
C THR A 73 20.46 -31.65 17.51
N THR A 74 20.98 -31.69 16.27
CA THR A 74 22.43 -31.70 16.01
C THR A 74 22.82 -30.70 14.90
N PRO A 75 23.51 -29.60 15.23
CA PRO A 75 23.51 -28.96 16.55
C PRO A 75 22.09 -28.51 16.97
N PRO A 76 21.80 -28.37 18.28
CA PRO A 76 20.49 -28.00 18.79
C PRO A 76 20.08 -26.61 18.30
N ARG A 77 19.02 -26.54 17.49
CA ARG A 77 18.51 -25.29 16.91
C ARG A 77 17.01 -25.34 16.64
N LEU A 78 16.40 -24.16 16.64
CA LEU A 78 15.04 -23.95 16.19
C LEU A 78 15.09 -23.70 14.67
N ALA A 79 14.31 -24.45 13.89
CA ALA A 79 14.26 -24.39 12.43
C ALA A 79 12.85 -24.07 11.93
#